data_AF-A0A941B3H9-F1
#
_entry.id   AF-A0A941B3H9-F1
#
_cell.length_a   1.000
_cell.length_b   1.000
_cell.length_c   1.000
_cell.angle_alpha   90.00
_cell.angle_beta   90.00
_cell.angle_gamma   90.00
#
_symmetry.space_group_name_H-M   'P 1'
#
loop_
_entity.id
_entity.type
_entity.pdbx_description
1 polymer ?
#
loop_
_entity_poly.entity_id
_entity_poly.type
_entity_poly.pdbx_seq_one_letter_code
_entity_poly.pdbx_strand_id
1 'polypeptide(L)'
;MEINYSEEDKYYRAKKKVENIKGFYGNLTSFIFVNIFLIGINLYTSPNHLWFYWPLMWWGIGVVFHGLKVFEVFPAFGKDWEEKKIKELMEREKENKGKWQ
;
A
#
# COMPACT_ATOMS: atom_id res chain seq x y z
N MET A 1 27.75 24.02 -8.65
CA MET A 1 27.46 22.64 -8.20
C MET A 1 25.95 22.50 -8.30
N GLU A 2 25.44 22.06 -9.45
CA GLU A 2 24.01 21.78 -9.58
C GLU A 2 23.71 20.65 -8.60
N ILE A 3 22.99 20.96 -7.52
CA ILE A 3 22.49 19.93 -6.64
C ILE A 3 21.60 19.05 -7.52
N ASN A 4 21.97 17.77 -7.62
CA ASN A 4 21.32 16.82 -8.50
C ASN A 4 20.01 16.36 -7.84
N TYR A 5 19.04 17.27 -7.72
CA TYR A 5 17.73 17.06 -7.11
C TYR A 5 17.04 15.80 -7.68
N SER A 6 17.28 15.51 -8.96
CA SER A 6 16.79 14.32 -9.66
C SER A 6 17.29 13.00 -9.04
N GLU A 7 18.58 12.90 -8.72
CA GLU A 7 19.17 11.67 -8.17
C GLU A 7 18.83 11.47 -6.69
N GLU A 8 18.79 12.54 -5.88
CA GLU A 8 18.31 12.48 -4.49
C GLU A 8 16.84 12.05 -4.42
N ASP A 9 15.99 12.59 -5.31
CA ASP A 9 14.58 12.21 -5.38
C ASP A 9 14.39 10.75 -5.80
N LYS A 10 15.15 10.27 -6.79
CA LYS A 10 15.13 8.85 -7.20
C LYS A 10 15.56 7.94 -6.05
N TYR A 11 16.64 8.30 -5.35
CA TYR A 11 17.12 7.54 -4.20
C TYR A 11 16.10 7.50 -3.07
N TYR A 12 15.51 8.64 -2.71
CA TYR A 12 14.48 8.73 -1.68
C TYR A 12 13.25 7.87 -2.02
N ARG A 13 12.80 7.91 -3.29
CA ARG A 13 11.70 7.07 -3.77
C ARG A 13 12.02 5.59 -3.68
N ALA A 14 13.23 5.19 -4.09
CA ALA A 14 13.67 3.79 -4.01
C ALA A 14 13.73 3.32 -2.55
N LYS A 15 14.31 4.14 -1.65
CA LYS A 15 14.37 3.86 -0.21
C LYS A 15 12.98 3.67 0.40
N LYS A 16 12.05 4.59 0.10
CA LYS A 16 10.66 4.51 0.58
C LYS A 16 9.95 3.24 0.09
N LYS A 17 10.21 2.82 -1.16
CA LYS A 17 9.66 1.57 -1.70
C LYS A 17 10.19 0.36 -0.93
N VAL A 18 11.50 0.32 -0.64
CA VAL A 18 12.10 -0.74 0.17
C VAL A 18 11.54 -0.77 1.60
N GLU A 19 11.36 0.39 2.24
CA GLU A 19 10.76 0.48 3.57
C GLU A 19 9.32 -0.04 3.59
N ASN A 20 8.51 0.32 2.58
CA ASN A 20 7.15 -0.20 2.43
C ASN A 20 7.12 -1.72 2.24
N ILE A 21 8.01 -2.26 1.40
CA ILE A 21 8.15 -3.71 1.18
C ILE A 21 8.51 -4.42 2.50
N LYS A 22 9.48 -3.89 3.25
CA LYS A 22 9.85 -4.43 4.56
C LYS A 22 8.68 -4.39 5.55
N GLY A 23 7.95 -3.28 5.58
CA GLY A 23 6.76 -3.13 6.43
C GLY A 23 5.65 -4.12 6.06
N PHE A 24 5.44 -4.36 4.77
CA PHE A 24 4.50 -5.37 4.30
C PHE A 24 4.89 -6.79 4.75
N TYR A 25 6.16 -7.19 4.57
CA TYR A 25 6.63 -8.50 5.03
C TYR A 25 6.51 -8.66 6.55
N GLY A 26 6.75 -7.61 7.33
CA GLY A 26 6.52 -7.63 8.77
C GLY A 26 5.06 -7.91 9.13
N ASN A 27 4.13 -7.19 8.49
CA ASN A 27 2.69 -7.39 8.69
C ASN A 27 2.23 -8.80 8.22
N LEU A 28 2.70 -9.26 7.07
CA LEU A 28 2.38 -10.58 6.53
C LEU A 28 2.90 -11.70 7.44
N THR A 29 4.12 -11.56 7.96
CA THR A 29 4.72 -12.52 8.89
C THR A 29 3.89 -12.60 10.17
N SER A 30 3.56 -11.45 10.77
CA SER A 30 2.68 -11.38 11.94
C SER A 30 1.32 -12.03 11.68
N PHE A 31 0.72 -11.73 10.52
CA PHE A 31 -0.54 -12.33 10.10
C PHE A 31 -0.48 -13.85 10.06
N ILE A 32 0.56 -14.45 9.46
CA ILE A 32 0.72 -15.89 9.36
C ILE A 32 0.86 -16.52 10.76
N PHE A 33 1.78 -16.03 11.59
CA PHE A 33 2.03 -16.61 12.91
C PHE A 33 0.82 -16.51 13.84
N VAL A 34 0.17 -15.36 13.88
CA VAL A 34 -1.02 -15.16 14.72
C VAL A 34 -2.18 -16.03 14.23
N ASN A 35 -2.41 -16.14 12.92
CA ASN A 35 -3.51 -17.00 12.43
C ASN A 35 -3.24 -18.48 12.67
N ILE A 36 -2.00 -18.96 12.52
CA ILE A 36 -1.64 -20.35 12.90
C ILE A 36 -1.96 -20.58 14.38
N PHE A 37 -1.61 -19.63 15.25
CA PHE A 37 -1.90 -19.73 16.68
C PHE A 37 -3.40 -19.72 16.97
N LEU A 38 -4.18 -18.84 16.33
CA LEU A 38 -5.64 -18.78 16.48
C LEU A 38 -6.33 -20.05 15.99
N ILE A 39 -5.86 -20.64 14.89
CA ILE A 39 -6.34 -21.94 14.39
C ILE A 39 -6.08 -23.02 15.44
N GLY A 40 -4.87 -23.05 16.03
CA GLY A 40 -4.53 -23.99 17.10
C GLY A 40 -5.45 -23.86 18.32
N ILE A 41 -5.69 -22.63 18.80
CA ILE A 41 -6.62 -22.37 19.91
C ILE A 41 -8.03 -22.82 19.54
N ASN A 42 -8.50 -22.46 18.35
CA ASN A 42 -9.87 -22.75 17.94
C ASN A 42 -10.13 -24.26 17.89
N LEU A 43 -9.22 -25.02 17.27
CA LEU A 43 -9.34 -26.48 17.19
C LEU A 43 -9.21 -27.16 18.56
N TYR A 44 -8.44 -26.58 19.48
CA TYR A 44 -8.30 -27.10 20.85
C TYR A 44 -9.52 -26.80 21.73
N THR A 45 -10.06 -25.58 21.67
CA THR A 45 -11.14 -25.14 22.56
C THR A 45 -12.53 -25.46 22.02
N SER A 46 -12.75 -25.25 20.72
CA SER A 46 -14.08 -25.33 20.10
C SER A 46 -14.01 -25.91 18.68
N PRO A 47 -13.65 -27.20 18.51
CA PRO A 47 -13.49 -27.81 17.20
C PRO A 47 -14.78 -27.80 16.35
N ASN A 48 -15.94 -27.77 17.00
CA ASN A 48 -17.25 -27.70 16.33
C ASN A 48 -17.67 -26.27 15.94
N HIS A 49 -16.90 -25.24 16.33
CA HIS A 49 -17.19 -23.84 16.03
C HIS A 49 -15.92 -23.09 15.61
N LEU A 50 -15.72 -22.97 14.30
CA LEU A 50 -14.52 -22.42 13.68
C LEU A 50 -14.50 -20.89 13.66
N TRP A 51 -14.42 -20.25 14.82
CA TRP A 51 -14.42 -18.78 14.94
C TRP A 51 -13.17 -18.12 14.35
N PHE A 52 -12.07 -18.85 14.12
CA PHE A 52 -10.82 -18.30 13.57
C PHE A 52 -11.00 -17.69 12.17
N TYR A 53 -12.03 -18.11 11.43
CA TYR A 53 -12.33 -17.54 10.10
C TYR A 53 -12.61 -16.04 10.15
N TRP A 54 -13.21 -15.54 11.24
CA TRP A 54 -13.56 -14.12 11.36
C TRP A 54 -12.31 -13.22 11.42
N PRO A 55 -11.34 -13.44 12.33
CA PRO A 55 -10.06 -12.74 12.29
C PRO A 55 -9.32 -12.92 10.96
N LEU A 56 -9.29 -14.14 10.42
CA LEU A 56 -8.57 -14.45 9.18
C LEU A 56 -9.12 -13.65 8.00
N MET A 57 -10.44 -13.58 7.85
CA MET A 57 -11.12 -12.83 6.79
C MET A 57 -10.86 -11.32 6.91
N TRP A 58 -11.21 -10.73 8.05
CA TRP A 58 -11.13 -9.27 8.20
C TRP A 58 -9.71 -8.74 8.18
N TRP A 59 -8.79 -9.46 8.82
CA TRP A 59 -7.39 -9.06 8.83
C TRP A 59 -6.69 -9.41 7.50
N GLY A 60 -7.07 -10.53 6.89
CA GLY A 60 -6.57 -10.95 5.58
C GLY A 60 -6.88 -9.94 4.49
N ILE A 61 -8.09 -9.36 4.50
CA ILE A 61 -8.46 -8.25 3.61
C ILE A 61 -7.48 -7.07 3.77
N GLY A 62 -7.15 -6.69 5.01
CA GLY A 62 -6.18 -5.62 5.29
C GLY A 62 -4.77 -5.93 4.76
N VAL A 63 -4.30 -7.17 4.91
CA VAL A 63 -3.01 -7.62 4.36
C VAL A 63 -3.01 -7.55 2.84
N VAL A 64 -4.09 -8.01 2.19
CA VAL A 64 -4.24 -7.95 0.73
C VAL A 64 -4.20 -6.51 0.23
N PHE A 65 -4.98 -5.60 0.83
CA PHE A 65 -4.96 -4.19 0.45
C PHE A 65 -3.59 -3.54 0.65
N HIS A 66 -2.90 -3.86 1.74
CA HIS A 66 -1.54 -3.36 1.96
C HIS A 66 -0.58 -3.88 0.87
N GLY A 67 -0.66 -5.16 0.51
CA GLY A 67 0.14 -5.74 -0.56
C GLY A 67 -0.13 -5.09 -1.91
N LEU A 68 -1.41 -4.92 -2.29
CA LEU A 68 -1.79 -4.26 -3.54
C LEU A 68 -1.25 -2.82 -3.63
N LYS A 69 -1.18 -2.11 -2.50
CA LYS A 69 -0.57 -0.78 -2.41
C LYS A 69 0.96 -0.82 -2.54
N VAL A 70 1.64 -1.73 -1.82
CA VAL A 70 3.11 -1.82 -1.83
C VAL A 70 3.66 -2.25 -3.19
N PHE A 71 2.97 -3.18 -3.86
CA PHE A 71 3.36 -3.69 -5.17
C PHE A 71 2.75 -2.92 -6.34
N GLU A 72 2.06 -1.81 -6.07
CA GLU A 72 1.50 -0.91 -7.09
C GLU A 72 0.63 -1.66 -8.12
N VAL A 73 -0.10 -2.70 -7.67
CA VAL A 73 -0.85 -3.62 -8.54
C VAL A 73 -2.03 -2.92 -9.24
N PHE A 74 -2.57 -1.86 -8.64
CA PHE A 74 -3.62 -1.06 -9.24
C PHE A 74 -3.04 0.17 -9.95
N PRO A 75 -3.05 0.24 -11.29
CA PRO A 75 -2.57 1.40 -12.03
C PRO A 75 -3.39 2.68 -11.76
N ALA A 76 -4.66 2.54 -11.33
CA ALA A 76 -5.53 3.67 -11.00
C ALA A 76 -5.17 4.42 -9.70
N PHE A 77 -4.34 3.82 -8.84
CA PHE A 77 -3.84 4.44 -7.60
C PHE A 77 -2.30 4.50 -7.55
N GLY A 78 -1.65 4.22 -8.68
CA GLY A 78 -0.21 4.31 -8.83
C GLY A 78 0.25 5.74 -9.02
N LYS A 79 1.54 5.98 -8.77
CA LYS A 79 2.19 7.29 -8.96
C LYS A 79 2.00 7.86 -10.36
N ASP A 80 1.96 7.02 -11.39
CA ASP A 80 1.78 7.48 -12.77
C ASP A 80 0.40 8.11 -12.98
N TRP A 81 -0.64 7.56 -12.33
CA TRP A 81 -1.97 8.16 -12.35
C TRP A 81 -1.99 9.47 -11.55
N GLU A 82 -1.32 9.50 -10.41
CA GLU A 82 -1.21 10.69 -9.55
C GLU A 82 -0.48 11.83 -10.27
N GLU A 83 0.67 11.57 -10.89
CA GLU A 83 1.42 12.53 -11.70
C GLU A 83 0.63 13.01 -12.90
N LYS A 84 -0.05 12.10 -13.61
CA LYS A 84 -0.93 12.46 -14.73
C LYS A 84 -2.06 13.39 -14.27
N LYS A 85 -2.64 13.14 -13.09
CA LYS A 85 -3.74 13.95 -12.58
C LYS A 85 -3.30 15.31 -12.07
N ILE A 86 -2.14 15.38 -11.41
CA ILE A 86 -1.50 16.65 -11.02
C ILE A 86 -1.21 17.50 -12.27
N LYS A 87 -0.66 16.89 -13.33
CA LYS A 87 -0.40 17.59 -14.59
C LYS A 87 -1.67 18.14 -15.23
N GLU A 88 -2.73 17.33 -15.32
CA GLU A 88 -4.04 17.77 -15.83
C GLU A 88 -4.64 18.94 -15.03
N LEU A 89 -4.47 18.96 -13.70
CA LEU A 89 -4.98 20.03 -12.85
C LEU A 89 -4.17 21.33 -13.03
N MET A 90 -2.84 21.24 -13.10
CA MET A 90 -1.98 22.40 -13.37
C MET A 90 -2.24 23.01 -14.75
N GLU A 91 -2.45 22.17 -15.78
CA GLU A 91 -2.80 22.64 -17.13
C GLU A 91 -4.15 23.35 -17.14
N ARG A 92 -5.16 22.81 -16.46
CA ARG A 92 -6.48 23.46 -16.30
C ARG A 92 -6.39 24.80 -15.57
N GLU A 93 -5.57 24.93 -14.53
CA GLU A 93 -5.38 26.21 -13.84
C GLU A 93 -4.72 27.27 -14.73
N LYS A 94 -3.72 26.87 -15.53
CA LYS A 94 -3.07 27.78 -16.49
C LYS A 94 -4.04 28.26 -17.57
N GLU A 95 -4.84 27.34 -18.11
CA GLU A 95 -5.83 27.66 -19.14
C GLU A 95 -6.95 28.56 -18.59
N ASN A 96 -7.38 28.35 -17.35
CA ASN A 96 -8.34 29.25 -16.71
C ASN A 96 -7.74 30.64 -16.47
N LYS A 97 -6.51 30.76 -15.97
CA LYS A 97 -5.86 32.08 -15.78
C LYS A 97 -5.74 32.87 -17.08
N GLY A 98 -5.49 32.20 -18.20
CA GLY A 98 -5.45 32.84 -19.53
C GLY A 98 -6.81 33.25 -20.10
N LYS A 99 -7.94 32.80 -19.53
CA LYS A 99 -9.30 33.22 -19.92
C LYS A 99 -9.82 34.43 -19.14
N TRP A 100 -9.20 34.76 -18.01
CA TRP A 100 -9.56 35.89 -17.15
C TRP A 100 -8.58 37.07 -17.24
N GLN A 101 -7.59 36.98 -18.14
CA GLN A 101 -6.73 38.08 -18.57
C GLN A 101 -7.06 38.46 -20.01
#